data_AF-A0A2E0IXQ6-F1
#
_entry.id   AF-A0A2E0IXQ6-F1
#
_cell.length_a   1.000
_cell.length_b   1.000
_cell.length_c   1.000
_cell.angle_alpha   90.00
_cell.angle_beta   90.00
_cell.angle_gamma   90.00
#
_symmetry.space_group_name_H-M   'P 1'
#
loop_
_entity.id
_entity.type
_entity.pdbx_description
1 polymer ?
#
loop_
_entity_poly.entity_id
_entity_poly.type
_entity_poly.pdbx_seq_one_letter_code
_entity_poly.pdbx_strand_id
1 'polypeptide(L)'
;MLRLIRNLIVVVGLVLGVAFGFFNYDLVSIDLLWTTTEAPLVILLVIAFVLGLVIAALVCTARIARLRGQLSSSRRRLKDAQAEISNLRSMPIHDA
;
A
#
# COMPACT_ATOMS: atom_id res chain seq x y z
N MET A 1 0.79 -27.77 -6.66
CA MET A 1 1.97 -27.40 -5.84
C MET A 1 1.83 -26.01 -5.20
N LEU A 2 1.99 -24.89 -5.94
CA LEU A 2 1.97 -23.53 -5.36
C LEU A 2 0.69 -23.15 -4.59
N ARG A 3 -0.49 -23.55 -5.08
CA ARG A 3 -1.77 -23.29 -4.37
C ARG A 3 -1.85 -24.04 -3.04
N LEU A 4 -1.32 -25.26 -2.98
CA LEU A 4 -1.28 -26.08 -1.77
C LEU A 4 -0.29 -25.49 -0.75
N ILE A 5 0.91 -25.11 -1.20
CA ILE A 5 1.92 -24.46 -0.35
C ILE A 5 1.38 -23.14 0.23
N ARG A 6 0.75 -22.31 -0.60
CA ARG A 6 0.10 -21.07 -0.13
C ARG A 6 -0.95 -21.36 0.94
N ASN A 7 -1.86 -22.29 0.68
CA ASN A 7 -2.91 -22.64 1.64
C ASN A 7 -2.32 -23.20 2.94
N LEU A 8 -1.26 -24.02 2.86
CA LEU A 8 -0.54 -24.53 4.02
C LEU A 8 0.07 -23.41 4.85
N ILE A 9 0.75 -22.45 4.21
CA ILE A 9 1.33 -21.27 4.88
C ILE A 9 0.23 -20.47 5.58
N VAL A 10 -0.91 -20.28 4.94
CA VAL A 10 -2.06 -19.57 5.56
C VAL A 10 -2.57 -20.33 6.79
N VAL A 11 -2.75 -21.65 6.69
CA VAL A 11 -3.21 -22.48 7.82
C VAL A 11 -2.20 -22.45 8.97
N VAL A 12 -0.91 -22.64 8.67
CA VAL A 12 0.16 -22.57 9.68
C VAL A 12 0.20 -21.19 10.34
N GLY A 13 0.12 -20.12 9.55
CA GLY A 13 0.07 -18.76 10.08
C GLY A 13 -1.15 -18.51 10.98
N LEU A 14 -2.32 -19.02 10.61
CA LEU A 14 -3.53 -18.94 11.43
C LEU A 14 -3.35 -19.67 12.77
N VAL A 15 -2.85 -20.90 12.73
CA VAL A 15 -2.60 -21.72 13.92
C VAL A 15 -1.59 -21.03 14.84
N LEU A 16 -0.50 -20.50 14.29
CA LEU A 16 0.50 -19.76 15.06
C LEU A 16 -0.08 -18.49 15.67
N GLY A 17 -0.88 -17.73 14.91
CA GLY A 17 -1.53 -16.51 15.41
C GLY A 17 -2.50 -16.80 16.56
N VAL A 18 -3.33 -17.83 16.43
CA VAL A 18 -4.26 -18.26 17.50
C VAL A 18 -3.50 -18.77 18.72
N ALA A 19 -2.51 -19.64 18.52
CA ALA A 19 -1.69 -20.15 19.63
C ALA A 19 -0.96 -19.02 20.35
N PHE A 20 -0.34 -18.11 19.62
CA PHE A 20 0.31 -16.93 20.18
C PHE A 20 -0.69 -16.10 20.99
N GLY A 21 -1.88 -15.82 20.45
CA GLY A 21 -2.89 -15.03 21.16
C GLY A 21 -3.46 -15.69 22.40
N PHE A 22 -3.62 -17.02 22.38
CA PHE A 22 -4.11 -17.78 23.52
C PHE A 22 -3.06 -17.87 24.64
N PHE A 23 -1.82 -18.22 24.31
CA PHE A 23 -0.75 -18.39 25.31
C PHE A 23 -0.19 -17.07 25.85
N ASN A 24 -0.47 -15.94 25.21
CA ASN A 24 -0.04 -14.60 25.64
C ASN A 24 -1.26 -13.71 25.98
N TYR A 25 -2.35 -14.31 26.44
CA TYR A 25 -3.56 -13.59 26.83
C TYR A 25 -3.41 -12.99 28.24
N ASP A 26 -2.55 -11.98 28.36
CA ASP A 26 -2.38 -11.23 29.60
C ASP A 26 -3.14 -9.90 29.52
N LEU A 27 -3.97 -9.66 30.53
CA LEU A 27 -4.67 -8.39 30.72
C LEU A 27 -3.67 -7.34 31.20
N VAL A 28 -3.60 -6.21 30.48
CA VAL A 28 -2.74 -5.08 30.82
C VAL A 28 -3.62 -3.84 30.96
N SER A 29 -3.33 -3.03 31.98
CA SER A 29 -3.99 -1.74 32.18
C SER A 29 -3.46 -0.72 31.17
N ILE A 30 -4.36 0.01 30.52
CA ILE A 30 -4.07 1.02 29.52
C ILE A 30 -4.71 2.33 29.98
N ASP A 31 -3.92 3.38 29.97
CA ASP A 31 -4.40 4.74 30.17
C ASP A 31 -4.74 5.38 28.81
N LEU A 32 -6.03 5.61 28.57
CA LEU A 32 -6.56 6.28 27.39
C LEU A 32 -6.65 7.81 27.57
N LEU A 33 -5.81 8.39 28.43
CA LEU A 33 -5.74 9.82 28.81
C LEU A 33 -6.94 10.33 29.62
N TRP A 34 -8.15 9.84 29.32
CA TRP A 34 -9.39 10.19 30.02
C TRP A 34 -9.97 9.06 30.87
N THR A 35 -9.52 7.82 30.66
CA THR A 35 -9.99 6.66 31.40
C THR A 35 -8.92 5.56 31.37
N THR A 36 -8.92 4.72 32.40
CA THR A 36 -8.11 3.51 32.44
C THR A 36 -8.99 2.29 32.18
N THR A 37 -8.52 1.38 31.33
CA THR A 37 -9.21 0.13 31.04
C THR A 37 -8.23 -1.03 30.98
N GLU A 38 -8.73 -2.26 31.07
CA GLU A 38 -7.92 -3.46 30.91
C GLU A 38 -8.27 -4.13 29.60
N ALA A 39 -7.23 -4.46 28.82
CA ALA A 39 -7.41 -5.26 27.63
C ALA A 39 -6.25 -6.25 27.46
N PRO A 40 -6.46 -7.37 26.76
CA PRO A 40 -5.40 -8.31 26.46
C PRO A 40 -4.32 -7.67 25.58
N LEU A 41 -3.05 -7.81 25.98
CA LEU A 41 -1.91 -7.22 25.28
C LEU A 41 -1.89 -7.60 23.79
N VAL A 42 -2.18 -8.86 23.46
CA VAL A 42 -2.21 -9.35 22.08
C VAL A 42 -3.23 -8.58 21.23
N ILE A 43 -4.42 -8.27 21.77
CA ILE A 43 -5.45 -7.54 21.03
C ILE A 43 -4.95 -6.13 20.70
N LEU A 44 -4.28 -5.47 21.64
CA LEU A 44 -3.70 -4.14 21.43
C LEU A 44 -2.63 -4.16 20.34
N LEU A 45 -1.73 -5.15 20.37
CA LEU A 45 -0.69 -5.32 19.37
C LEU A 45 -1.28 -5.55 17.97
N VAL A 46 -2.33 -6.37 17.86
CA VAL A 46 -3.03 -6.62 16.59
C VAL A 46 -3.70 -5.33 16.09
N ILE A 47 -4.39 -4.58 16.95
CA ILE A 47 -5.02 -3.30 16.58
C ILE A 47 -3.96 -2.31 16.10
N ALA A 48 -2.86 -2.14 16.84
CA ALA A 48 -1.77 -1.24 16.47
C ALA A 48 -1.14 -1.63 15.12
N PHE A 49 -0.92 -2.93 14.90
CA PHE A 49 -0.40 -3.44 13.64
C PHE A 49 -1.36 -3.18 12.47
N VAL A 50 -2.66 -3.47 12.64
CA VAL A 50 -3.68 -3.23 11.61
C VAL A 50 -3.79 -1.74 11.29
N LEU A 51 -3.79 -0.86 12.30
CA LEU A 51 -3.79 0.58 12.08
C LEU A 51 -2.56 1.03 11.29
N GLY A 52 -1.37 0.56 11.65
CA GLY A 52 -0.14 0.81 10.90
C GLY A 52 -0.23 0.33 9.44
N LEU A 53 -0.77 -0.86 9.22
CA LEU A 53 -0.96 -1.44 7.89
C LEU A 53 -1.95 -0.63 7.04
N VAL A 54 -3.06 -0.18 7.62
CA VAL A 54 -4.05 0.67 6.94
C VAL A 54 -3.42 2.01 6.57
N ILE A 55 -2.70 2.66 7.50
CA ILE A 55 -2.01 3.93 7.23
C ILE A 55 -1.00 3.75 6.09
N ALA A 56 -0.16 2.71 6.15
CA ALA A 56 0.82 2.43 5.12
C ALA A 56 0.16 2.18 3.75
N ALA A 57 -0.92 1.39 3.72
CA ALA A 57 -1.67 1.11 2.50
C ALA A 57 -2.26 2.39 1.88
N LEU A 58 -2.82 3.28 2.70
CA LEU A 58 -3.35 4.58 2.25
C LEU A 58 -2.25 5.45 1.65
N VAL A 59 -1.11 5.59 2.33
CA VAL A 59 0.04 6.37 1.85
C VAL A 59 0.58 5.81 0.54
N CYS A 60 0.79 4.49 0.47
CA CYS A 60 1.24 3.82 -0.75
C CYS A 60 0.26 4.02 -1.91
N THR A 61 -1.04 3.88 -1.66
CA THR A 61 -2.08 4.05 -2.68
C THR A 61 -2.09 5.47 -3.23
N ALA A 62 -2.06 6.47 -2.35
CA ALA A 62 -2.00 7.87 -2.75
C ALA A 62 -0.74 8.17 -3.60
N ARG A 63 0.41 7.63 -3.21
CA ARG A 63 1.66 7.76 -3.97
C ARG A 63 1.56 7.11 -5.36
N ILE A 64 1.02 5.90 -5.44
CA ILE A 64 0.84 5.18 -6.72
C ILE A 64 -0.12 5.96 -7.63
N ALA A 65 -1.22 6.48 -7.10
CA ALA A 65 -2.17 7.29 -7.86
C ALA A 65 -1.49 8.54 -8.45
N ARG A 66 -0.69 9.25 -7.64
CA ARG A 66 0.09 10.40 -8.10
C ARG A 66 1.09 10.03 -9.20
N LEU A 67 1.82 8.94 -9.04
CA LEU A 67 2.78 8.46 -10.04
C LEU A 67 2.10 8.09 -11.36
N ARG A 68 0.93 7.44 -11.31
CA ARG A 68 0.12 7.15 -12.51
C ARG A 68 -0.32 8.43 -13.21
N GLY A 69 -0.74 9.45 -12.46
CA GLY A 69 -1.09 10.76 -13.01
C GLY A 69 0.11 11.44 -13.70
N GLN A 70 1.27 11.44 -13.05
CA GLN A 70 2.52 11.97 -13.63
C GLN A 70 2.92 11.23 -14.91
N LEU A 71 2.86 9.91 -14.90
CA LEU A 71 3.17 9.07 -16.06
C LEU A 71 2.23 9.35 -17.25
N SER A 72 0.92 9.51 -17.00
CA SER A 72 -0.03 9.90 -18.04
C SER A 72 0.26 11.29 -18.61
N SER A 73 0.56 12.27 -17.75
CA SER A 73 0.92 13.63 -18.17
C SER A 73 2.19 13.64 -19.02
N SER A 74 3.26 12.95 -18.58
CA SER A 74 4.51 12.84 -19.32
C SER A 74 4.34 12.17 -20.68
N ARG A 75 3.51 11.13 -20.78
CA ARG A 75 3.20 10.47 -22.05
C ARG A 75 2.47 11.39 -23.04
N ARG A 76 1.53 12.21 -22.55
CA ARG A 76 0.85 13.22 -23.39
C ARG A 76 1.84 14.23 -23.94
N ARG A 77 2.68 14.81 -23.07
CA ARG A 77 3.72 15.78 -23.47
C ARG A 77 4.70 15.20 -24.50
N LEU A 78 5.09 13.94 -24.34
CA LEU A 78 5.96 13.25 -25.29
C LEU A 78 5.28 13.12 -26.67
N LYS A 79 4.00 12.74 -26.69
CA LYS A 79 3.23 12.61 -27.92
C LYS A 79 3.08 13.96 -28.64
N ASP A 80 2.78 15.02 -27.90
CA ASP A 80 2.60 16.36 -28.45
C ASP A 80 3.91 16.88 -29.06
N ALA A 81 5.04 16.71 -28.35
CA ALA A 81 6.36 17.07 -28.85
C ALA A 81 6.77 16.26 -30.11
N GLN A 82 6.44 14.96 -30.14
CA GLN A 82 6.69 14.12 -31.32
C GLN A 82 5.85 14.58 -32.53
N ALA A 83 4.61 14.99 -32.31
CA ALA A 83 3.74 15.52 -33.36
C ALA A 83 4.28 16.86 -33.90
N GLU A 84 4.77 17.74 -33.03
CA GLU A 84 5.39 19.01 -33.45
C GLU A 84 6.64 18.78 -34.31
N ILE A 85 7.55 17.89 -33.89
CA ILE A 85 8.73 17.53 -34.68
C ILE A 85 8.33 16.94 -36.04
N SER A 86 7.30 16.08 -36.08
CA SER A 86 6.80 15.51 -37.33
C SER A 86 6.24 16.59 -38.26
N ASN A 87 5.44 17.52 -37.73
CA ASN A 87 4.88 18.62 -38.49
C ASN A 87 5.99 19.53 -39.05
N LEU A 88 6.97 19.90 -38.22
CA LEU A 88 8.12 20.71 -38.64
C LEU A 88 8.94 20.02 -39.75
N ARG A 89 9.16 18.69 -39.64
CA ARG A 89 9.85 17.91 -40.68
C ARG A 89 9.08 17.80 -42.00
N SER A 90 7.75 17.92 -41.94
CA SER A 90 6.88 17.85 -43.13
C SER A 90 6.65 19.20 -43.80
N MET A 91 7.13 20.30 -43.21
CA MET A 91 7.00 21.61 -43.82
C MET A 91 7.94 21.72 -45.04
N PRO A 92 7.45 22.18 -46.20
CA PRO A 92 8.31 22.46 -47.35
C PRO A 92 9.32 23.55 -46.94
N ILE A 93 10.60 23.30 -47.22
CA ILE A 93 11.62 24.34 -47.08
C ILE A 93 11.29 25.40 -48.13
N HIS A 94 10.78 26.55 -47.71
CA HIS A 94 10.76 27.72 -48.57
C HIS A 94 12.18 28.28 -48.59
N ASP A 95 12.95 27.87 -49.58
CA ASP A 95 14.16 28.58 -49.97
C ASP A 95 13.70 29.92 -50.59
N ALA A 96 14.11 31.02 -49.96
CA ALA A 96 13.98 32.38 -50.46
C ALA A 96 15.20 32.74 -51.31
#